data_AF-A0A2V9W365-F1
#
_entry.id   AF-A0A2V9W365-F1
#
_cell.length_a   1.000
_cell.length_b   1.000
_cell.length_c   1.000
_cell.angle_alpha   90.00
_cell.angle_beta   90.00
_cell.angle_gamma   90.00
#
_symmetry.space_group_name_H-M   'P 1'
#
loop_
_entity.id
_entity.type
_entity.pdbx_description
1 polymer ?
#
loop_
_entity_poly.entity_id
_entity_poly.type
_entity_poly.pdbx_seq_one_letter_code
_entity_poly.pdbx_strand_id
1 'polypeptide(L)'
;MPERETIERSQEDAREGKSPSTQAGEFVREEIHHVREGKHGARSPQQAIAIGLSKARRAGVKLGPPKGSASTRKKAQQDTRAAKRKRSSGRKTSGKRSRATEGALKRESRSTASHQALSRQAKKAASRRSGASRRKAAQKAAHTRKAA
;
A
#
# COMPACT_ATOMS: atom_id res chain seq x y z
N MET A 1 8.02 10.24 -2.24
CA MET A 1 6.70 10.39 -2.90
C MET A 1 6.63 9.34 -3.99
N PRO A 2 5.44 8.83 -4.37
CA PRO A 2 5.33 7.84 -5.45
C PRO A 2 5.80 8.41 -6.79
N GLU A 3 6.27 7.54 -7.67
CA GLU A 3 6.65 7.83 -9.04
C GLU A 3 5.41 8.22 -9.87
N ARG A 4 5.61 9.02 -10.93
CA ARG A 4 4.51 9.51 -11.76
C ARG A 4 3.76 8.36 -12.43
N GLU A 5 4.51 7.37 -12.92
CA GLU A 5 3.96 6.17 -13.54
C GLU A 5 3.00 5.41 -12.61
N THR A 6 3.35 5.25 -11.33
CA THR A 6 2.48 4.61 -10.34
C THR A 6 1.16 5.34 -10.16
N ILE A 7 1.18 6.68 -10.22
CA ILE A 7 -0.03 7.51 -10.13
C ILE A 7 -0.89 7.32 -11.39
N GLU A 8 -0.27 7.33 -12.57
CA GLU A 8 -0.95 7.15 -13.85
C GLU A 8 -1.65 5.79 -13.94
N ARG A 9 -0.94 4.70 -13.59
CA ARG A 9 -1.53 3.36 -13.52
C ARG A 9 -2.68 3.27 -12.52
N SER A 10 -2.53 3.90 -11.35
CA SER A 10 -3.63 3.97 -10.38
C SER A 10 -4.83 4.77 -10.89
N GLN A 11 -4.64 5.77 -11.75
CA GLN A 11 -5.71 6.55 -12.37
C GLN A 11 -6.37 5.79 -13.52
N GLU A 12 -5.60 5.04 -14.30
CA GLU A 12 -6.11 4.10 -15.29
C GLU A 12 -7.01 3.05 -14.63
N ASP A 13 -6.55 2.43 -13.54
CA ASP A 13 -7.37 1.52 -12.74
C ASP A 13 -8.67 2.17 -12.27
N ALA A 14 -8.64 3.44 -11.90
CA ALA A 14 -9.82 4.18 -11.51
C ALA A 14 -10.77 4.46 -12.69
N ARG A 15 -10.23 4.78 -13.88
CA ARG A 15 -10.99 4.97 -15.12
C ARG A 15 -11.68 3.69 -15.58
N GLU A 16 -11.03 2.55 -15.39
CA GLU A 16 -11.60 1.22 -15.62
C GLU A 16 -12.63 0.80 -14.55
N GLY A 17 -12.90 1.63 -13.55
CA GLY A 17 -13.85 1.32 -12.48
C GLY A 17 -13.36 0.26 -11.48
N LYS A 18 -12.05 -0.04 -11.45
CA LYS A 18 -11.48 -0.98 -10.49
C LYS A 18 -11.57 -0.43 -9.06
N SER A 19 -11.60 -1.35 -8.10
CA SER A 19 -11.77 -1.01 -6.69
C SER A 19 -10.62 -0.16 -6.13
N PRO A 20 -10.85 0.65 -5.07
CA PRO A 20 -9.77 1.42 -4.43
C PRO A 20 -8.61 0.55 -3.90
N SER A 21 -8.88 -0.70 -3.52
CA SER A 21 -7.84 -1.66 -3.13
C SER A 21 -7.00 -2.14 -4.31
N THR A 22 -7.57 -2.19 -5.51
CA THR A 22 -6.85 -2.52 -6.75
C THR A 22 -5.93 -1.37 -7.13
N GLN A 23 -6.47 -0.15 -7.16
CA GLN A 23 -5.71 1.09 -7.40
C GLN A 23 -4.53 1.23 -6.43
N ALA A 24 -4.75 0.94 -5.14
CA ALA A 24 -3.69 0.96 -4.14
C ALA A 24 -2.61 -0.12 -4.35
N GLY A 25 -2.93 -1.19 -5.09
CA GLY A 25 -2.01 -2.26 -5.46
C GLY A 25 -0.81 -1.75 -6.25
N GLU A 26 -0.98 -0.76 -7.12
CA GLU A 26 0.12 -0.15 -7.87
C GLU A 26 1.17 0.48 -6.95
N PHE A 27 0.75 1.16 -5.88
CA PHE A 27 1.68 1.73 -4.90
C PHE A 27 2.39 0.68 -4.04
N VAL A 28 1.71 -0.43 -3.75
CA VAL A 28 2.34 -1.56 -3.03
C VAL A 28 3.34 -2.27 -3.94
N ARG A 29 3.00 -2.42 -5.23
CA ARG A 29 3.89 -2.98 -6.24
C ARG A 29 5.14 -2.13 -6.38
N GLU A 30 5.00 -0.81 -6.55
CA GLU A 30 6.11 0.14 -6.57
C GLU A 30 7.01 -0.02 -5.33
N GLU A 31 6.42 -0.04 -4.14
CA GLU A 31 7.18 -0.17 -2.89
C GLU A 31 7.98 -1.48 -2.82
N ILE A 32 7.40 -2.59 -3.30
CA ILE A 32 8.09 -3.87 -3.41
C ILE A 32 9.25 -3.79 -4.40
N HIS A 33 9.08 -3.10 -5.53
CA HIS A 33 10.16 -2.84 -6.48
C HIS A 33 11.27 -1.99 -5.85
N HIS A 34 10.93 -0.92 -5.14
CA HIS A 34 11.92 -0.07 -4.45
C HIS A 34 12.74 -0.86 -3.42
N VAL A 35 12.11 -1.80 -2.70
CA VAL A 35 12.84 -2.68 -1.78
C VAL A 35 13.77 -3.65 -2.51
N ARG A 36 13.33 -4.23 -3.63
CA ARG A 36 14.13 -5.16 -4.44
C ARG A 36 15.32 -4.47 -5.13
N GLU A 37 15.09 -3.28 -5.67
CA GLU A 37 16.12 -2.41 -6.29
C GLU A 37 17.12 -1.86 -5.25
N GLY A 38 16.79 -1.98 -3.96
CA GLY A 38 17.66 -1.56 -2.88
C GLY A 38 17.65 -0.05 -2.60
N LYS A 39 16.64 0.68 -3.10
CA LYS A 39 16.38 2.09 -2.73
C LYS A 39 16.27 2.23 -1.21
N HIS A 40 15.63 1.26 -0.56
CA HIS A 40 15.60 1.06 0.90
C HIS A 40 15.24 -0.40 1.23
N GLY A 41 15.33 -0.82 2.49
CA GLY A 41 14.82 -2.10 2.98
C GLY A 41 13.48 -1.96 3.71
N ALA A 42 12.97 -3.07 4.23
CA ALA A 42 11.83 -3.11 5.15
C ALA A 42 12.01 -4.20 6.20
N ARG A 43 11.61 -3.93 7.45
CA ARG A 43 11.66 -4.86 8.59
C ARG A 43 10.77 -6.09 8.38
N SER A 44 9.69 -5.94 7.62
CA SER A 44 8.74 -7.02 7.36
C SER A 44 7.96 -6.81 6.06
N PRO A 45 7.40 -7.89 5.47
CA PRO A 45 6.51 -7.77 4.30
C PRO A 45 5.31 -6.87 4.58
N GLN A 46 4.77 -6.92 5.81
CA GLN A 46 3.64 -6.08 6.22
C GLN A 46 4.03 -4.60 6.27
N GLN A 47 5.26 -4.27 6.66
CA GLN A 47 5.75 -2.89 6.65
C GLN A 47 5.85 -2.35 5.22
N ALA A 48 6.42 -3.11 4.28
CA ALA A 48 6.46 -2.70 2.88
C ALA A 48 5.05 -2.44 2.32
N ILE A 49 4.11 -3.37 2.54
CA ILE A 49 2.72 -3.18 2.15
C ILE A 49 2.12 -1.92 2.81
N ALA A 50 2.40 -1.68 4.10
CA ALA A 50 1.89 -0.53 4.82
C ALA A 50 2.44 0.80 4.28
N ILE A 51 3.73 0.86 3.91
CA ILE A 51 4.31 2.06 3.29
C ILE A 51 3.62 2.34 1.94
N GLY A 52 3.45 1.32 1.09
CA GLY A 52 2.70 1.45 -0.16
C GLY A 52 1.26 1.93 0.03
N LEU A 53 0.53 1.37 0.99
CA LEU A 53 -0.84 1.82 1.31
C LEU A 53 -0.88 3.27 1.84
N SER A 54 0.11 3.70 2.62
CA SER A 54 0.24 5.10 3.06
C SER A 54 0.54 6.04 1.88
N LYS A 55 1.39 5.62 0.92
CA LYS A 55 1.62 6.37 -0.33
C LYS A 55 0.32 6.52 -1.12
N ALA A 56 -0.42 5.43 -1.31
CA ALA A 56 -1.71 5.44 -2.02
C ALA A 56 -2.71 6.44 -1.43
N ARG A 57 -2.85 6.46 -0.09
CA ARG A 57 -3.73 7.42 0.60
C ARG A 57 -3.32 8.86 0.34
N ARG A 58 -2.02 9.16 0.40
CA ARG A 58 -1.47 10.50 0.14
C ARG A 58 -1.60 10.92 -1.31
N ALA A 59 -1.61 9.96 -2.23
CA ALA A 59 -1.86 10.19 -3.65
C ALA A 59 -3.36 10.36 -3.99
N GLY A 60 -4.26 10.19 -3.01
CA GLY A 60 -5.69 10.43 -3.17
C GLY A 60 -6.55 9.18 -3.36
N VAL A 61 -5.97 7.97 -3.29
CA VAL A 61 -6.75 6.73 -3.39
C VAL A 61 -7.73 6.64 -2.21
N LYS A 62 -9.00 6.42 -2.51
CA LYS A 62 -10.13 6.40 -1.55
C LYS A 62 -10.21 5.08 -0.76
N LEU A 63 -9.12 4.72 -0.09
CA LEU A 63 -9.07 3.53 0.77
C LEU A 63 -9.88 3.75 2.06
N GLY A 64 -10.71 2.77 2.44
CA GLY A 64 -11.40 2.76 3.73
C GLY A 64 -10.44 2.72 4.93
N PRO A 65 -10.91 2.99 6.16
CA PRO A 65 -10.08 2.95 7.35
C PRO A 65 -9.52 1.53 7.58
N PRO A 66 -8.25 1.38 7.97
CA PRO A 66 -7.68 0.07 8.27
C PRO A 66 -8.33 -0.52 9.52
N LYS A 67 -8.44 -1.85 9.55
CA LYS A 67 -8.74 -2.59 10.78
C LYS A 67 -7.48 -2.62 11.63
N GLY A 68 -7.54 -2.17 12.88
CA GLY A 68 -6.38 -2.15 13.77
C GLY A 68 -6.49 -1.10 14.85
N SER A 69 -5.34 -0.82 15.49
CA SER A 69 -5.24 0.10 16.60
C SER A 69 -5.76 1.51 16.26
N ALA A 70 -6.16 2.26 17.29
CA ALA A 70 -6.54 3.66 17.15
C ALA A 70 -5.41 4.50 16.50
N SER A 71 -4.15 4.20 16.84
CA SER A 71 -2.98 4.85 16.23
C SER A 71 -2.88 4.62 14.73
N THR A 72 -3.10 3.39 14.27
CA THR A 72 -3.09 3.03 12.84
C THR A 72 -4.21 3.74 12.08
N ARG A 73 -5.42 3.76 12.66
CA ARG A 73 -6.56 4.49 12.08
C ARG A 73 -6.31 5.99 12.00
N LYS A 74 -5.78 6.59 13.07
CA LYS A 74 -5.40 8.01 13.11
C LYS A 74 -4.35 8.32 12.04
N LYS A 75 -3.34 7.46 11.87
CA LYS A 75 -2.31 7.64 10.84
C LYS A 75 -2.88 7.57 9.42
N ALA A 76 -3.74 6.60 9.13
CA ALA A 76 -4.40 6.48 7.84
C ALA A 76 -5.27 7.72 7.53
N GLN A 77 -5.99 8.24 8.53
CA GLN A 77 -6.75 9.49 8.40
C GLN A 77 -5.84 10.70 8.12
N GLN A 78 -4.69 10.80 8.79
CA GLN A 78 -3.71 11.84 8.52
C GLN A 78 -3.19 11.76 7.08
N ASP A 79 -2.87 10.56 6.59
CA ASP A 79 -2.40 10.36 5.22
C ASP A 79 -3.48 10.75 4.18
N THR A 80 -4.75 10.39 4.42
CA THR A 80 -5.88 10.82 3.57
C THR A 80 -6.09 12.35 3.64
N ARG A 81 -5.95 12.98 4.82
CA ARG A 81 -6.04 14.44 4.96
C ARG A 81 -4.88 15.13 4.23
N ALA A 82 -3.69 14.56 4.27
CA ALA A 82 -2.51 15.09 3.59
C ALA A 82 -2.71 15.15 2.06
N ALA A 83 -3.46 14.21 1.47
CA ALA A 83 -3.82 14.27 0.05
C ALA A 83 -4.67 15.49 -0.32
N LYS A 84 -5.55 15.93 0.60
CA LYS A 84 -6.46 17.07 0.38
C LYS A 84 -5.79 18.43 0.59
N ARG A 85 -4.71 18.48 1.36
CA ARG A 85 -3.98 19.73 1.61
C ARG A 85 -3.14 20.05 0.39
N LYS A 86 -3.48 21.12 -0.35
CA LYS A 86 -2.55 21.72 -1.32
C LYS A 86 -1.22 21.97 -0.59
N ARG A 87 -0.09 21.77 -1.28
CA ARG A 87 1.29 21.93 -0.76
C ARG A 87 1.60 23.33 -0.19
N SER A 88 0.61 24.23 -0.14
CA SER A 88 0.69 25.62 0.29
C SER A 88 0.61 25.86 1.81
N SER A 89 0.22 24.89 2.65
CA SER A 89 0.14 25.12 4.11
C SER A 89 1.23 24.38 4.91
N GLY A 90 2.36 25.07 5.08
CA GLY A 90 3.12 25.08 6.34
C GLY A 90 3.96 23.83 6.69
N ARG A 91 5.28 23.98 6.54
CA ARG A 91 6.39 23.13 7.02
C ARG A 91 6.87 22.06 6.04
N LYS A 92 7.96 22.41 5.33
CA LYS A 92 8.77 21.48 4.53
C LYS A 92 9.30 20.36 5.43
N THR A 93 9.33 19.14 4.91
CA THR A 93 9.96 18.02 5.62
C THR A 93 11.45 18.34 5.75
N SER A 94 12.02 18.21 6.94
CA SER A 94 13.45 18.44 7.15
C SER A 94 14.27 17.47 6.30
N GLY A 95 15.12 18.01 5.42
CA GLY A 95 16.01 17.20 4.58
C GLY A 95 16.93 16.31 5.41
N LYS A 96 17.48 16.82 6.52
CA LYS A 96 18.30 16.04 7.47
C LYS A 96 17.53 14.84 8.02
N ARG A 97 16.28 15.05 8.45
CA ARG A 97 15.43 13.96 8.95
C ARG A 97 15.12 12.94 7.85
N SER A 98 14.82 13.41 6.64
CA SER A 98 14.56 12.52 5.50
C SER A 98 15.74 11.61 5.21
N ARG A 99 16.95 12.17 5.09
CA ARG A 99 18.17 11.40 4.84
C ARG A 99 18.47 10.40 5.97
N ALA A 100 18.27 10.81 7.22
CA ALA A 100 18.48 9.92 8.37
C ALA A 100 17.50 8.73 8.35
N THR A 101 16.21 8.98 8.08
CA THR A 101 15.22 7.90 7.94
C THR A 101 15.55 6.99 6.76
N GLU A 102 15.92 7.54 5.62
CA GLU A 102 16.32 6.75 4.44
C GLU A 102 17.55 5.89 4.73
N GLY A 103 18.58 6.45 5.36
CA GLY A 103 19.79 5.72 5.76
C GLY A 103 19.49 4.59 6.74
N ALA A 104 18.56 4.79 7.68
CA ALA A 104 18.11 3.72 8.57
C ALA A 104 17.36 2.62 7.80
N LEU A 105 16.46 2.99 6.89
CA LEU A 105 15.72 2.01 6.08
C LEU A 105 16.63 1.23 5.12
N LYS A 106 17.69 1.84 4.59
CA LYS A 106 18.68 1.14 3.73
C LYS A 106 19.42 0.01 4.44
N ARG A 107 19.50 0.04 5.77
CA ARG A 107 20.10 -1.04 6.59
C ARG A 107 19.12 -2.18 6.86
N GLU A 108 17.83 -1.98 6.63
CA GLU A 108 16.82 -3.02 6.79
C GLU A 108 16.94 -4.07 5.69
N SER A 109 16.41 -5.27 5.96
CA SER A 109 16.48 -6.37 4.99
C SER A 109 15.66 -6.08 3.72
N ARG A 110 16.19 -6.53 2.59
CA ARG A 110 15.48 -6.57 1.29
C ARG A 110 14.74 -7.88 1.06
N SER A 111 15.07 -8.93 1.81
CA SER A 111 14.45 -10.27 1.67
C SER A 111 12.96 -10.27 2.05
N THR A 112 12.49 -9.22 2.72
CA THR A 112 11.09 -9.01 3.07
C THR A 112 10.20 -8.75 1.85
N ALA A 113 10.77 -8.29 0.74
CA ALA A 113 10.10 -8.15 -0.56
C ALA A 113 10.29 -9.37 -1.49
N SER A 114 10.94 -10.44 -1.00
CA SER A 114 11.10 -11.67 -1.78
C SER A 114 9.76 -12.33 -2.06
N HIS A 115 9.70 -13.09 -3.16
CA HIS A 115 8.50 -13.83 -3.55
C HIS A 115 8.04 -14.77 -2.42
N GLN A 116 8.98 -15.46 -1.78
CA GLN A 116 8.69 -16.39 -0.69
C GLN A 116 8.12 -15.69 0.55
N ALA A 117 8.67 -14.52 0.93
CA ALA A 117 8.19 -13.75 2.09
C ALA A 117 6.77 -13.19 1.86
N LEU A 118 6.50 -12.66 0.66
CA LEU A 118 5.18 -12.18 0.27
C LEU A 118 4.16 -13.32 0.19
N SER A 119 4.55 -14.47 -0.36
CA SER A 119 3.70 -15.67 -0.43
C SER A 119 3.30 -16.17 0.97
N ARG A 120 4.26 -16.23 1.91
CA ARG A 120 3.97 -16.58 3.32
C ARG A 120 2.97 -15.62 3.95
N GLN A 121 3.14 -14.32 3.73
CA GLN A 121 2.20 -13.33 4.27
C GLN A 121 0.81 -13.46 3.65
N ALA A 122 0.71 -13.71 2.34
CA ALA A 122 -0.57 -13.94 1.67
C ALA A 122 -1.28 -15.19 2.21
N LYS A 123 -0.56 -16.31 2.38
CA LYS A 123 -1.08 -17.54 2.98
C LYS A 123 -1.59 -17.31 4.41
N LYS A 124 -0.81 -16.59 5.24
CA LYS A 124 -1.20 -16.23 6.61
C LYS A 124 -2.42 -15.30 6.68
N ALA A 125 -2.56 -14.38 5.72
CA ALA A 125 -3.75 -13.55 5.62
C ALA A 125 -4.97 -14.37 5.18
N ALA A 126 -4.79 -15.30 4.23
CA ALA A 126 -5.86 -16.15 3.72
C ALA A 126 -6.41 -17.10 4.79
N SER A 127 -5.56 -17.67 5.65
CA SER A 127 -5.97 -18.59 6.72
C SER A 127 -6.85 -17.92 7.78
N ARG A 128 -6.71 -16.61 7.97
CA ARG A 128 -7.51 -15.82 8.91
C ARG A 128 -8.89 -15.40 8.38
N ARG A 129 -9.19 -15.67 7.11
CA ARG A 129 -10.50 -15.33 6.53
C ARG A 129 -11.57 -16.26 7.09
N SER A 130 -12.70 -15.71 7.54
CA SER A 130 -13.86 -16.49 7.96
C SER A 130 -14.47 -17.29 6.80
N GLY A 131 -15.22 -18.35 7.12
CA GLY A 131 -15.96 -19.13 6.13
C GLY A 131 -16.88 -18.26 5.26
N ALA A 132 -17.59 -17.31 5.88
CA ALA A 132 -18.43 -16.34 5.18
C ALA A 132 -17.64 -15.47 4.18
N SER A 133 -16.44 -15.00 4.54
CA SER A 133 -15.60 -14.22 3.64
C SER A 133 -15.13 -15.06 2.44
N ARG A 134 -14.76 -16.32 2.67
CA ARG A 134 -14.35 -17.24 1.60
C ARG A 134 -15.52 -17.54 0.65
N ARG A 135 -16.72 -17.78 1.19
CA ARG A 135 -17.95 -17.98 0.39
C ARG A 135 -18.28 -16.78 -0.49
N LYS A 136 -18.26 -15.56 0.07
CA LYS A 136 -18.50 -14.32 -0.70
C LYS A 136 -17.48 -14.14 -1.83
N ALA A 137 -16.20 -14.45 -1.58
CA ALA A 137 -15.18 -14.39 -2.62
C ALA A 137 -15.42 -15.41 -3.74
N ALA A 138 -15.81 -16.65 -3.39
CA ALA A 138 -16.15 -17.68 -4.37
C ALA A 138 -17.38 -17.31 -5.21
N GLN A 139 -18.43 -16.78 -4.58
CA GLN A 139 -19.62 -16.27 -5.27
C GLN A 139 -19.25 -15.15 -6.24
N LYS A 140 -18.45 -14.16 -5.79
CA LYS A 140 -17.96 -13.09 -6.65
C LYS A 140 -17.17 -13.64 -7.85
N ALA A 141 -16.29 -14.61 -7.63
CA ALA A 141 -15.49 -15.24 -8.69
C ALA A 141 -16.36 -16.02 -9.69
N ALA A 142 -17.46 -16.63 -9.26
CA ALA A 142 -18.43 -17.27 -10.15
C ALA A 142 -19.17 -16.22 -11.00
N HIS A 143 -19.62 -15.12 -10.39
CA HIS A 143 -20.26 -14.03 -11.14
C HIS A 143 -19.33 -13.39 -12.17
N THR A 144 -18.06 -13.13 -11.82
CA THR A 144 -17.10 -12.56 -12.78
C THR A 144 -16.80 -13.50 -13.93
N ARG A 145 -16.76 -14.83 -13.70
CA ARG A 145 -16.59 -15.81 -14.77
C ARG A 145 -17.78 -15.91 -15.72
N LYS A 146 -19.00 -15.62 -15.25
CA LYS A 146 -20.20 -15.66 -16.09
C LYS A 146 -20.38 -14.37 -16.92
N ALA A 147 -19.75 -13.28 -16.50
CA ALA A 147 -19.84 -11.98 -17.15
C ALA A 147 -18.69 -11.71 -18.15
N ALA A 148 -17.66 -12.56 -18.16
CA ALA A 148 -16.59 -12.60 -19.15
C ALA A 148 -16.93 -13.63 -20.22
#